data_AF-A0A3C1V997-F1
#
_entry.id   AF-A0A3C1V997-F1
#
_cell.length_a   1.000
_cell.length_b   1.000
_cell.length_c   1.000
_cell.angle_alpha   90.00
_cell.angle_beta   90.00
_cell.angle_gamma   90.00
#
_symmetry.space_group_name_H-M   'P 1'
#
loop_
_entity.id
_entity.type
_entity.pdbx_description
1 polymer ?
#
loop_
_entity_poly.entity_id
_entity_poly.type
_entity_poly.pdbx_seq_one_letter_code
_entity_poly.pdbx_strand_id
1 'polypeptide(L)' 'MNSKSKVPCIPIEGSISWADWLKGRRARRESSQLVAPGVIRRKTSSSDRRLKKLFNGERGLPFTPTEKL' A
#
# COMPACT_ATOMS: atom_id res chain seq x y z
N MET A 1 0.71 -15.03 -27.89
CA MET A 1 1.83 -14.76 -26.99
C MET A 1 1.30 -14.67 -25.56
N ASN A 2 1.50 -15.71 -24.75
CA ASN A 2 1.18 -15.66 -23.32
C ASN A 2 2.27 -14.82 -22.64
N SER A 3 2.06 -13.51 -22.54
CA SER A 3 2.90 -12.65 -21.73
C SER A 3 2.86 -13.19 -20.30
N LYS A 4 4.01 -13.61 -19.77
CA LYS A 4 4.13 -13.98 -18.35
C LYS A 4 3.61 -12.78 -17.56
N SER A 5 2.54 -13.00 -16.78
CA SER A 5 1.93 -11.94 -15.98
C SER A 5 3.02 -11.27 -15.14
N LYS A 6 3.14 -9.94 -15.26
CA LYS A 6 4.02 -9.15 -14.39
C LYS A 6 3.53 -9.15 -12.94
N VAL A 7 2.28 -9.55 -12.72
CA VAL A 7 1.69 -9.65 -11.38
C VAL A 7 2.21 -10.93 -10.74
N PRO A 8 2.93 -10.85 -9.60
CA PRO A 8 3.33 -12.03 -8.85
C PRO A 8 2.07 -12.81 -8.45
N CYS A 9 1.96 -14.04 -8.97
CA CYS A 9 0.87 -14.94 -8.65
C CYS A 9 1.07 -15.44 -7.22
N ILE A 10 0.10 -15.20 -6.35
CA ILE A 10 0.06 -15.85 -5.03
C ILE A 10 -0.28 -17.33 -5.29
N PRO A 11 0.47 -18.29 -4.73
CA PRO A 11 0.12 -19.70 -4.86
C PRO A 11 -1.29 -19.93 -4.32
N ILE A 12 -2.19 -20.44 -5.17
CA ILE A 12 -3.57 -20.81 -4.76
C ILE A 12 -3.51 -22.08 -3.90
N GLU A 13 -2.55 -22.95 -4.20
CA GLU A 13 -2.28 -24.18 -3.46
C GLU A 13 -0.90 -24.04 -2.80
N GLY A 14 -0.86 -24.06 -1.46
CA GLY A 14 0.39 -24.00 -0.67
C GLY A 14 0.49 -22.81 0.29
N SER A 15 1.58 -22.76 1.04
CA SER A 15 1.92 -21.64 1.93
C SER A 15 2.70 -20.57 1.18
N ILE A 16 2.37 -19.30 1.42
CA ILE A 16 3.13 -18.18 0.87
C ILE A 16 4.43 -18.00 1.66
N SER A 17 5.57 -17.95 0.98
CA SER A 17 6.82 -17.58 1.63
C SER A 17 6.81 -16.08 1.96
N TRP A 18 7.60 -15.68 2.96
CA TRP A 18 7.77 -14.25 3.28
C TRP A 18 8.27 -13.44 2.07
N ALA A 19 9.17 -14.02 1.27
CA ALA A 19 9.70 -13.39 0.08
C ALA A 19 8.62 -13.19 -1.00
N ASP A 20 7.78 -14.20 -1.22
CA ASP A 20 6.66 -14.11 -2.18
C ASP A 20 5.62 -13.09 -1.73
N TRP A 21 5.35 -13.03 -0.42
CA TRP A 21 4.48 -12.02 0.17
C TRP A 21 5.01 -10.60 -0.03
N LEU A 22 6.29 -10.36 0.23
CA LEU A 22 6.93 -9.06 0.00
C LEU A 22 6.90 -8.66 -1.48
N LYS A 23 7.22 -9.59 -2.37
CA LYS A 23 7.16 -9.38 -3.82
C LYS A 23 5.75 -9.02 -4.28
N GLY A 24 4.74 -9.74 -3.78
CA GLY A 24 3.33 -9.44 -4.01
C GLY A 24 2.92 -8.06 -3.52
N ARG A 25 3.33 -7.71 -2.29
CA ARG A 25 3.04 -6.42 -1.67
C ARG A 25 3.62 -5.25 -2.45
N ARG A 26 4.87 -5.36 -2.93
CA ARG A 26 5.52 -4.34 -3.78
C ARG A 26 4.80 -4.18 -5.12
N ALA A 27 4.54 -5.27 -5.84
CA ALA A 27 3.86 -5.20 -7.14
C ALA A 27 2.44 -4.59 -7.04
N ARG A 28 1.69 -4.95 -5.99
CA ARG A 28 0.39 -4.33 -5.72
C ARG A 28 0.52 -2.84 -5.44
N ARG A 29 1.56 -2.44 -4.69
CA ARG A 29 1.80 -1.02 -4.35
C ARG A 29 2.11 -0.19 -5.59
N GLU A 30 3.03 -0.65 -6.43
CA GLU A 30 3.40 -0.01 -7.69
C GLU A 30 2.18 0.14 -8.61
N SER A 31 1.41 -0.94 -8.76
CA SER A 31 0.18 -0.93 -9.58
C SER A 31 -0.87 0.05 -9.02
N SER A 32 -1.03 0.13 -7.69
CA SER A 32 -1.98 1.05 -7.06
C SER A 32 -1.59 2.52 -7.27
N GLN A 33 -0.28 2.81 -7.26
CA GLN A 33 0.26 4.16 -7.46
C GLN A 33 0.00 4.72 -8.87
N LEU A 34 -0.19 3.84 -9.87
CA LEU A 34 -0.57 4.26 -11.23
C LEU A 34 -1.99 4.85 -11.29
N VAL A 35 -2.86 4.45 -10.36
CA VAL A 35 -4.29 4.85 -10.35
C VAL A 35 -4.56 5.96 -9.32
N ALA A 36 -3.81 5.99 -8.22
CA ALA A 36 -4.01 6.98 -7.17
C ALA A 36 -2.71 7.30 -6.41
N PRO A 37 -2.55 8.54 -5.91
CA PRO A 37 -1.36 8.92 -5.16
C PRO A 37 -1.26 8.13 -3.84
N GLY A 38 -0.03 7.95 -3.33
CA GLY A 38 0.20 7.21 -2.09
C GLY A 38 -0.56 7.79 -0.88
N VAL A 39 -0.80 9.09 -0.86
CA VAL A 39 -1.59 9.75 0.19
C VAL A 39 -2.92 10.23 -0.37
N ILE A 40 -3.95 9.39 -0.24
CA ILE A 40 -5.33 9.77 -0.58
C ILE A 40 -6.01 10.28 0.70
N ARG A 41 -5.77 11.55 1.03
CA ARG A 41 -6.36 12.18 2.21
C ARG A 41 -7.01 13.49 1.80
N ARG A 42 -8.28 13.68 2.19
CA ARG A 42 -8.91 15.01 2.19
C ARG A 42 -8.02 16.00 2.94
N LYS A 43 -7.99 17.25 2.45
CA LYS A 43 -7.22 18.34 3.09
C LYS A 43 -7.72 18.62 4.50
N THR A 44 -9.03 18.54 4.70
CA THR A 44 -9.70 18.80 5.98
C THR A 44 -10.85 17.84 6.24
N SER A 45 -11.23 17.70 7.51
CA SER A 45 -12.39 16.93 7.97
C SER A 45 -12.90 17.46 9.32
N SER A 46 -14.19 17.26 9.61
CA SER A 46 -14.78 17.58 10.92
C SER A 46 -14.15 16.80 12.08
N SER A 47 -13.44 15.70 11.79
CA SER A 47 -12.75 14.87 12.78
C SER A 47 -11.28 15.23 12.96
N ASP A 48 -10.76 16.29 12.33
CA ASP A 48 -9.32 16.59 12.32
C ASP A 48 -8.73 16.76 13.71
N ARG A 49 -9.46 17.40 14.64
CA ARG A 49 -9.03 17.52 16.04
C ARG A 49 -8.73 16.16 16.66
N ARG A 50 -9.61 15.17 16.43
CA ARG A 50 -9.44 13.81 16.96
C ARG A 50 -8.30 13.08 16.26
N LEU A 51 -8.25 13.16 14.93
CA LEU A 51 -7.23 12.45 14.13
C LEU A 51 -5.83 12.99 14.45
N LYS A 52 -5.64 14.31 14.48
CA LYS A 52 -4.38 14.94 14.87
C LYS A 52 -3.92 14.55 16.26
N LYS A 53 -4.84 14.47 17.24
CA LYS A 53 -4.52 14.00 18.58
C LYS A 53 -4.02 12.55 18.58
N LEU A 54 -4.60 11.68 17.75
CA LEU A 54 -4.22 10.27 17.67
C LEU A 54 -2.89 10.04 16.93
N PHE A 55 -2.52 10.93 16.01
CA PHE A 55 -1.33 10.76 15.18
C PHE A 55 -0.34 11.94 15.31
N ASN A 56 0.00 12.34 16.53
CA ASN A 56 1.07 13.33 16.82
C ASN A 56 0.99 14.62 15.98
N GLY A 57 -0.21 15.16 15.80
CA GLY A 57 -0.46 16.38 15.02
C GLY A 57 -0.81 16.13 13.55
N GLU A 58 -0.65 14.91 13.05
CA GLU A 58 -0.98 14.50 11.69
C GLU A 58 -2.38 13.92 11.56
N ARG A 59 -2.96 13.96 10.36
CA ARG A 59 -4.32 13.42 10.14
C ARG A 59 -4.36 11.89 10.02
N GLY A 60 -3.21 11.23 10.12
CA GLY A 60 -3.02 9.80 9.93
C GLY A 60 -1.54 9.42 9.91
N LEU A 61 -1.24 8.12 10.00
CA LEU A 61 0.13 7.63 9.86
C LEU A 61 0.76 8.02 8.51
N PRO A 62 2.08 8.27 8.44
CA PRO A 62 2.75 8.51 7.18
C PRO A 62 2.55 7.31 6.24
N PHE A 63 2.37 7.59 4.95
CA PHE A 63 2.30 6.53 3.96
C PHE A 63 3.69 5.90 3.80
N THR A 64 3.82 4.60 4.04
CA THR A 64 5.08 3.89 3.89
C THR A 64 5.52 3.94 2.42
N PRO A 65 6.71 4.49 2.09
CA PRO A 65 7.24 4.48 0.73
C PRO A 65 7.43 3.05 0.19
N THR A 66 7.34 2.88 -1.12
CA THR A 66 7.47 1.56 -1.77
C THR A 66 8.86 0.96 -1.56
N GLU A 67 9.88 1.80 -1.44
CA GLU A 67 11.28 1.42 -1.20
C GLU A 67 11.50 0.85 0.20
N LYS A 68 10.58 1.11 1.13
CA LYS A 68 10.62 0.60 2.53
C LYS A 68 9.75 -0.64 2.74
N LEU A 69 9.07 -1.12 1.69
CA LEU A 69 8.40 -2.42 1.67
C LEU A 69 9.40 -3.49 1.30
#